data_AF-A0A8I0N3E3-F1
#
_entry.id   AF-A0A8I0N3E3-F1
#
_cell.length_a   1.000
_cell.length_b   1.000
_cell.length_c   1.000
_cell.angle_alpha   90.00
_cell.angle_beta   90.00
_cell.angle_gamma   90.00
#
_symmetry.space_group_name_H-M   'P 1'
#
loop_
_entity.id
_entity.type
_entity.pdbx_description
1 polymer ?
#
loop_
_entity_poly.entity_id
_entity_poly.type
_entity_poly.pdbx_seq_one_letter_code
_entity_poly.pdbx_strand_id
1 'polypeptide(L)' 'MSSKKIDRKTDPRSKRLLGAIVVRAGLSSVDRAFLLGGLLEMAKLSPGTPEYRRLRDIGEIAFRTEVSREYLNPFPGDRN' A
#
# COMPACT_ATOMS: atom_id res chain seq x y z
N MET A 1 1.34 9.93 -36.28
CA MET A 1 1.79 9.44 -34.95
C MET A 1 0.98 10.16 -33.88
N SER A 2 -0.08 9.53 -33.36
CA SER A 2 -0.95 10.14 -32.35
C SER A 2 -0.34 9.94 -30.96
N SER A 3 0.18 11.02 -30.38
CA SER A 3 0.68 11.05 -29.01
C SER A 3 -0.52 10.90 -28.06
N LYS A 4 -0.77 9.68 -27.60
CA LYS A 4 -1.84 9.35 -26.66
C LYS A 4 -1.53 10.03 -25.33
N LYS A 5 -2.12 11.20 -25.09
CA LYS A 5 -2.13 11.84 -23.77
C LYS A 5 -2.67 10.82 -22.76
N ILE A 6 -1.85 10.50 -21.75
CA ILE A 6 -2.26 9.67 -20.62
C ILE A 6 -3.41 10.41 -19.94
N ASP A 7 -4.62 9.90 -20.16
CA ASP A 7 -5.83 10.36 -19.51
C ASP A 7 -5.62 10.21 -17.99
N ARG A 8 -5.48 11.35 -17.28
CA ARG A 8 -5.32 11.41 -15.81
C ARG A 8 -6.64 11.09 -15.11
N LYS A 9 -7.38 10.09 -15.58
CA LYS A 9 -8.46 9.48 -14.83
C LYS A 9 -7.82 8.70 -13.71
N THR A 10 -7.64 9.38 -12.58
CA THR A 10 -7.33 8.76 -11.30
C THR A 10 -8.47 7.82 -10.96
N ASP A 11 -8.37 6.57 -11.41
CA ASP A 11 -9.34 5.52 -11.14
C ASP A 11 -9.64 5.53 -9.63
N PRO A 12 -10.91 5.70 -9.20
CA PRO A 12 -11.27 5.65 -7.79
C PRO A 12 -10.85 4.34 -7.11
N ARG A 13 -10.56 3.27 -7.87
CA ARG A 13 -9.95 2.05 -7.36
C ARG A 13 -8.49 2.25 -6.92
N SER A 14 -7.70 3.04 -7.63
CA SER A 14 -6.30 3.33 -7.28
C SER A 14 -6.18 4.13 -5.98
N LYS A 15 -7.09 5.08 -5.74
CA LYS A 15 -7.16 5.82 -4.47
C LYS A 15 -7.55 4.91 -3.30
N ARG A 16 -8.47 3.96 -3.53
CA ARG A 16 -8.86 2.95 -2.53
C ARG A 16 -7.70 2.03 -2.16
N LEU A 17 -6.92 1.56 -3.14
CA LEU A 17 -5.77 0.70 -2.88
C LEU A 17 -4.71 1.40 -2.03
N LEU A 18 -4.37 2.65 -2.34
CA LEU A 18 -3.42 3.43 -1.54
C LEU A 18 -3.94 3.63 -0.11
N GLY A 19 -5.23 3.93 0.05
CA GLY A 19 -5.86 4.01 1.36
C GLY A 19 -5.74 2.70 2.15
N ALA A 20 -5.99 1.55 1.51
CA ALA A 20 -5.88 0.24 2.15
C ALA A 20 -4.45 -0.08 2.63
N ILE A 21 -3.42 0.37 1.90
CA ILE A 21 -2.01 0.23 2.31
C ILE A 21 -1.73 1.02 3.59
N VAL A 22 -2.22 2.27 3.66
CA VAL A 22 -2.04 3.13 4.84
C VAL A 22 -2.72 2.53 6.08
N VAL A 23 -3.93 2.00 5.93
CA VAL A 23 -4.63 1.32 7.03
C VAL A 23 -3.87 0.07 7.47
N ARG A 24 -3.41 -0.75 6.53
CA ARG A 24 -2.62 -1.97 6.82
C ARG A 24 -1.32 -1.66 7.56
N ALA A 25 -0.67 -0.54 7.25
CA ALA A 25 0.53 -0.10 7.95
C ALA A 25 0.25 0.47 9.36
N GLY A 26 -1.02 0.53 9.80
CA GLY A 26 -1.40 1.10 11.09
C GLY A 26 -1.32 2.63 11.13
N LEU A 27 -1.31 3.29 9.97
CA LEU A 27 -1.06 4.73 9.87
C LEU A 27 -2.34 5.55 9.62
N SER A 28 -3.53 4.96 9.79
CA SER A 28 -4.80 5.63 9.50
C SER A 28 -5.10 6.82 10.42
N SER A 29 -4.49 6.88 11.61
CA SER A 29 -4.73 7.90 12.64
C SER A 29 -3.60 8.92 12.77
N VAL A 30 -2.54 8.83 11.97
CA VAL A 30 -1.40 9.74 12.07
C VAL A 30 -1.64 11.02 11.25
N ASP A 31 -0.84 12.06 11.53
CA ASP A 31 -0.94 13.33 10.81
C ASP A 31 -0.70 13.18 9.29
N ARG A 32 -1.46 13.94 8.49
CA ARG A 32 -1.42 13.84 7.03
C ARG A 32 -0.13 14.41 6.44
N ALA A 33 0.44 15.44 7.04
CA ALA A 33 1.73 16.00 6.59
C ALA A 33 2.87 15.03 6.91
N PHE A 34 2.80 14.34 8.05
CA PHE A 34 3.73 13.24 8.38
C PHE A 34 3.67 12.12 7.33
N LEU A 35 2.47 11.63 6.99
CA LEU A 35 2.30 10.61 5.94
C LEU A 35 2.89 11.06 4.60
N LEU A 36 2.53 12.27 4.17
CA LEU A 36 3.00 12.81 2.89
C LEU A 36 4.52 12.98 2.87
N GLY A 37 5.11 13.48 3.96
CA GLY A 37 6.56 13.63 4.10
C GLY A 37 7.29 12.29 3.94
N GLY A 38 6.83 11.24 4.63
CA GLY A 38 7.40 9.90 4.50
C GLY A 38 7.28 9.34 3.08
N LEU A 39 6.12 9.53 2.43
CA LEU A 39 5.92 9.13 1.03
C LEU A 39 6.85 9.87 0.06
N LEU A 40 7.11 11.17 0.30
CA LEU A 40 8.03 11.96 -0.50
C LEU A 40 9.48 11.51 -0.34
N GLU A 41 9.92 11.13 0.86
CA GLU A 41 11.25 10.54 1.06
C GLU A 41 11.38 9.19 0.34
N MET A 42 10.34 8.35 0.41
CA MET A 42 10.31 7.08 -0.33
C MET A 42 10.32 7.27 -1.85
N ALA A 43 9.68 8.32 -2.36
CA ALA A 43 9.63 8.61 -3.80
C ALA A 43 11.01 8.97 -4.39
N LYS A 44 11.99 9.32 -3.55
CA LYS A 44 13.38 9.58 -3.99
C LYS A 44 14.17 8.28 -4.20
N LEU A 45 13.67 7.13 -3.73
CA LEU A 45 14.36 5.86 -3.85
C LEU A 45 14.16 5.26 -5.24
N SER A 46 15.26 5.01 -5.95
CA SER A 46 15.22 4.38 -7.26
C SER A 46 14.95 2.88 -7.15
N PRO A 47 14.15 2.29 -8.06
CA PRO A 47 14.05 0.84 -8.18
C PRO A 47 15.45 0.24 -8.38
N GLY A 48 15.81 -0.74 -7.54
CA GLY A 48 17.10 -1.41 -7.60
C GLY A 48 18.15 -0.90 -6.60
N THR A 49 17.86 0.15 -5.82
CA THR A 49 18.70 0.45 -4.65
C THR A 49 18.44 -0.57 -3.52
N PRO A 50 19.42 -0.81 -2.64
CA PRO A 50 19.24 -1.66 -1.46
C PRO A 50 18.07 -1.21 -0.58
N GLU A 51 17.86 0.09 -0.43
CA GLU A 51 16.80 0.69 0.39
C GLU A 51 15.43 0.39 -0.20
N TYR A 52 15.28 0.56 -1.52
CA TYR A 52 14.04 0.22 -2.21
C TYR A 52 13.72 -1.27 -2.07
N ARG A 53 14.72 -2.15 -2.26
CA ARG A 53 14.56 -3.60 -2.09
C ARG A 53 14.13 -3.96 -0.67
N ARG A 54 14.81 -3.40 0.34
CA ARG A 54 14.47 -3.64 1.75
C ARG A 54 13.03 -3.27 2.08
N LEU A 55 12.57 -2.08 1.65
CA LEU A 55 11.19 -1.64 1.89
C LEU A 55 10.18 -2.54 1.18
N ARG A 56 10.50 -2.99 -0.05
CA ARG A 56 9.69 -3.95 -0.79
C ARG A 56 9.58 -5.28 -0.05
N ASP A 57 10.69 -5.84 0.42
CA ASP A 57 10.72 -7.14 1.11
C ASP A 57 9.90 -7.10 2.41
N ILE A 58 10.02 -6.02 3.19
CA ILE A 58 9.19 -5.79 4.39
C ILE A 58 7.70 -5.74 4.01
N GLY A 59 7.36 -5.00 2.94
CA GLY A 59 6.00 -4.91 2.44
C GLY A 59 5.44 -6.27 2.03
N GLU A 60 6.22 -7.07 1.29
CA GLU A 60 5.82 -8.39 0.84
C GLU A 60 5.53 -9.35 2.00
N ILE A 61 6.37 -9.32 3.05
CA ILE A 61 6.12 -10.08 4.29
C ILE A 61 4.82 -9.63 4.95
N ALA A 62 4.61 -8.31 5.10
CA ALA A 62 3.38 -7.78 5.72
C ALA A 62 2.12 -8.15 4.92
N PHE A 63 2.20 -8.17 3.59
CA PHE A 63 1.10 -8.62 2.75
C PHE A 63 0.78 -10.11 2.93
N ARG A 64 1.81 -10.96 2.98
CA ARG A 64 1.65 -12.41 3.14
C ARG A 64 1.15 -12.81 4.53
N THR A 65 1.63 -12.17 5.59
CA THR A 65 1.22 -12.49 6.97
C THR A 65 -0.26 -12.21 7.18
N GLU A 66 -0.80 -11.14 6.61
CA GLU A 66 -2.23 -10.83 6.70
C GLU A 66 -3.08 -11.90 6.00
N VAL A 67 -2.63 -12.34 4.81
CA VAL A 67 -3.29 -13.41 4.05
C VAL A 67 -3.31 -14.72 4.87
N SER A 68 -2.19 -15.07 5.52
CA SER A 68 -2.15 -16.23 6.42
C SER A 68 -3.05 -16.08 7.64
N ARG A 69 -3.22 -14.86 8.17
CA ARG A 69 -4.13 -14.59 9.30
C ARG A 69 -5.60 -14.69 8.89
N GLU A 70 -5.92 -14.32 7.65
CA GLU A 70 -7.24 -14.49 7.06
C GLU A 70 -7.55 -15.98 6.81
N TYR A 71 -6.57 -16.76 6.35
CA TYR A 71 -6.72 -18.22 6.20
C TYR A 71 -6.69 -19.02 7.52
N LEU A 72 -6.12 -18.48 8.60
CA LEU A 72 -6.19 -19.08 9.94
C LEU A 72 -7.58 -18.87 10.61
N ASN A 73 -8.46 -18.07 10.01
CA ASN A 73 -9.87 -17.94 10.41
C ASN A 73 -10.80 -18.56 9.36
N PRO A 74 -10.86 -19.91 9.23
CA PRO A 74 -11.73 -20.57 8.24
C PRO A 74 -13.23 -20.47 8.56
N PHE A 75 -13.60 -19.93 9.73
CA PHE A 75 -14.99 -19.71 10.12
C PHE A 75 -15.15 -18.27 10.62
N PRO A 76 -15.68 -17.34 9.81
CA PRO A 76 -16.27 -16.13 10.34
C PRO A 76 -17.53 -16.57 11.08
N GLY A 77 -17.35 -16.88 12.37
CA GLY A 77 -18.36 -17.50 13.23
C GLY A 77 -19.72 -16.85 13.06
N ASP A 78 -20.68 -17.73 12.81
CA ASP A 78 -22.11 -17.55 13.00
C ASP A 78 -22.44 -16.39 13.94
N ARG A 79 -22.98 -15.31 13.37
CA ARG A 79 -23.69 -14.31 14.15
C ARG A 79 -25.15 -14.73 14.17
N ASN A 80 -25.52 -15.37 15.27
CA ASN A 80 -26.90 -15.53 15.73
C ASN A 80 -27.57 -14.16 15.92
#